data_AF-A2TXA4-F1
#
_entry.id   AF-A2TXA4-F1
#
_cell.length_a   1.000
_cell.length_b   1.000
_cell.length_c   1.000
_cell.angle_alpha   90.00
_cell.angle_beta   90.00
_cell.angle_gamma   90.00
#
_symmetry.space_group_name_H-M   'P 1'
#
loop_
_entity.id
_entity.type
_entity.pdbx_description
1 polymer ?
#
loop_
_entity_poly.entity_id
_entity_poly.type
_entity_poly.pdbx_seq_one_letter_code
_entity_poly.pdbx_strand_id
1 'polypeptide(L)'
;MSTNQPNNKNEEEVDLGSLFVIIGKGFKNFFNFIGNIFKGIFDFFIVILLFLRSNFIKISGALLLGIIVGFIFETSKPDSFGSEMILQPNFKSSRQLYNNINFYNDLVKQKDTAALQKVFNLDKAEAASLQKFTIEPIRVENDIINAYDQLVLEVDTLTIKSYEFETFKNSFTDYDYNFHKINVVAQKNDVFDKLDEVIISSVVNNKYFKRFKELTNENLNRKDSLYRKNLVQLDSLRRVYMQVMLEEAKNPNSGTSIDLGSTATKTTNELELFNTNRRLNSDLEEISEEKSKNYEVINVISNFQPIGHEFKEVTKNYAFLVGIAFAGLMILILLLIKLNRYLENYNK
;
A
#
# COMPACT_ATOMS: atom_id res chain seq x y z
N MET A 1 25.31 -16.93 90.79
CA MET A 1 26.55 -16.13 90.92
C MET A 1 26.74 -15.41 89.59
N SER A 2 26.42 -14.11 89.54
CA SER A 2 27.38 -12.99 89.69
C SER A 2 28.41 -13.01 88.54
N THR A 3 28.55 -12.00 87.67
CA THR A 3 28.33 -10.56 87.82
C THR A 3 28.35 -9.85 86.45
N ASN A 4 27.45 -8.87 86.29
CA ASN A 4 27.61 -7.52 85.73
C ASN A 4 28.81 -7.19 84.81
N GLN A 5 28.50 -6.75 83.57
CA GLN A 5 28.56 -5.35 83.04
C GLN A 5 29.72 -4.41 83.46
N PRO A 6 30.03 -3.27 82.76
CA PRO A 6 29.42 -2.68 81.54
C PRO A 6 30.44 -1.97 80.57
N ASN A 7 29.88 -1.27 79.55
CA ASN A 7 30.33 0.03 79.00
C ASN A 7 31.69 0.08 78.25
N ASN A 8 31.89 0.89 77.21
CA ASN A 8 31.18 2.08 76.75
C ASN A 8 31.54 2.36 75.28
N LYS A 9 30.66 3.12 74.64
CA LYS A 9 30.83 3.79 73.35
C LYS A 9 32.21 4.43 73.16
N ASN A 10 32.76 4.29 71.96
CA ASN A 10 33.42 5.36 71.20
C ASN A 10 32.86 5.21 69.77
N GLU A 11 31.96 6.10 69.35
CA GLU A 11 32.32 7.21 68.46
C GLU A 11 32.84 6.68 67.12
N GLU A 12 31.93 6.63 66.14
CA GLU A 12 32.10 7.19 64.80
C GLU A 12 33.52 7.62 64.40
N GLU A 13 34.43 6.68 64.32
CA GLU A 13 34.95 6.42 63.00
C GLU A 13 34.06 5.31 62.45
N VAL A 14 33.21 5.69 61.50
CA VAL A 14 32.87 4.76 60.43
C VAL A 14 34.23 4.31 59.91
N ASP A 15 34.81 3.24 60.49
CA ASP A 15 36.14 2.78 60.14
C ASP A 15 35.99 2.35 58.70
N LEU A 16 36.35 3.28 57.81
CA LEU A 16 36.18 3.14 56.39
C LEU A 16 36.87 1.84 55.97
N GLY A 17 37.94 1.44 56.66
CA GLY A 17 38.58 0.14 56.51
C GLY A 17 37.63 -1.05 56.71
N SER A 18 36.84 -1.07 57.79
CA SER A 18 35.86 -2.13 58.06
C SER A 18 34.72 -2.16 57.01
N LEU A 19 34.24 -0.99 56.58
CA LEU A 19 33.24 -0.86 55.51
C LEU A 19 33.81 -1.25 54.13
N PHE A 20 35.06 -0.88 53.83
CA PHE A 20 35.75 -1.31 52.61
C PHE A 20 35.97 -2.82 52.59
N VAL A 21 36.21 -3.47 53.73
CA VAL A 21 36.30 -4.94 53.83
C VAL A 21 34.94 -5.60 53.60
N ILE A 22 33.86 -5.06 54.18
CA ILE A 22 32.50 -5.58 53.98
C ILE A 22 32.05 -5.37 52.53
N ILE A 23 32.29 -4.19 51.96
CA ILE A 23 32.01 -3.85 50.56
C ILE A 23 32.84 -4.74 49.62
N GLY A 24 34.14 -4.92 49.90
CA GLY A 24 35.02 -5.81 49.13
C GLY A 24 34.59 -7.27 49.18
N LYS A 25 34.09 -7.76 50.33
CA LYS A 25 33.49 -9.09 50.45
C LYS A 25 32.16 -9.20 49.70
N GLY A 26 31.36 -8.14 49.69
CA GLY A 26 30.13 -8.01 48.89
C GLY A 26 30.40 -8.10 47.38
N PHE A 27 31.35 -7.31 46.88
CA PHE A 27 31.80 -7.36 45.47
C PHE A 27 32.36 -8.74 45.11
N LYS A 28 33.20 -9.35 45.96
CA LYS A 28 33.72 -10.71 45.74
C LYS A 28 32.59 -11.74 45.60
N ASN A 29 31.58 -11.68 46.47
CA ASN A 29 30.43 -12.59 46.40
C ASN A 29 29.55 -12.33 45.16
N PHE A 30 29.38 -11.07 44.76
CA PHE A 30 28.67 -10.69 43.55
C PHE A 30 29.37 -11.20 42.27
N PHE A 31 30.68 -11.01 42.15
CA PHE A 31 31.45 -11.54 41.02
C PHE A 31 31.51 -13.08 41.03
N ASN A 32 31.56 -13.72 42.19
CA ASN A 32 31.45 -15.18 42.28
C ASN A 32 30.06 -15.67 41.85
N PHE A 33 28.99 -14.97 42.19
CA PHE A 33 27.63 -15.27 41.74
C PHE A 33 27.51 -15.16 40.22
N ILE A 34 28.00 -14.06 39.64
CA ILE A 34 28.04 -13.88 38.18
C ILE A 34 28.89 -14.98 37.52
N GLY A 35 30.08 -15.26 38.06
CA GLY A 35 30.96 -16.33 37.56
C GLY A 35 30.30 -17.71 37.59
N ASN A 36 29.53 -18.01 38.63
CA ASN A 36 28.77 -19.25 38.73
C ASN A 36 27.62 -19.32 37.71
N ILE A 37 26.95 -18.20 37.41
CA ILE A 37 25.94 -18.13 36.34
C ILE A 37 26.59 -18.41 34.99
N PHE A 38 27.70 -17.74 34.67
CA PHE A 38 28.41 -17.96 33.41
C PHE A 38 28.91 -19.40 33.28
N LYS A 39 29.40 -20.00 34.37
CA LYS A 39 29.79 -21.41 34.38
C LYS A 39 28.61 -22.34 34.14
N GLY A 40 27.47 -22.10 34.79
CA GLY A 40 26.25 -22.88 34.56
C GLY A 40 25.72 -22.78 33.12
N ILE A 41 25.76 -21.58 32.53
CA ILE A 41 25.41 -21.35 31.13
C ILE A 41 26.38 -22.11 30.20
N PHE A 42 27.68 -22.03 30.47
CA PHE A 42 28.68 -22.75 29.69
C PHE A 42 28.48 -24.27 29.75
N ASP A 43 28.30 -24.82 30.94
CA ASP A 43 28.03 -26.25 31.14
C ASP A 43 26.74 -26.68 30.44
N PHE A 44 25.69 -25.86 30.48
CA PHE A 44 24.45 -26.09 29.73
C PHE A 44 24.69 -26.17 28.22
N PHE A 45 25.45 -25.23 27.64
CA PHE A 45 25.81 -25.27 26.22
C PHE A 45 26.65 -26.50 25.85
N ILE A 46 27.60 -26.90 26.72
CA ILE A 46 28.41 -28.11 26.52
C ILE A 46 27.52 -29.35 26.51
N VAL A 47 26.52 -29.46 27.41
CA VAL A 47 25.56 -30.56 27.42
C VAL A 47 24.74 -30.60 26.13
N ILE A 48 24.29 -29.45 25.62
CA ILE A 48 23.58 -29.36 24.34
C ILE A 48 24.48 -29.85 23.19
N LEU A 49 25.72 -29.36 23.12
CA LEU A 49 26.67 -29.76 22.07
C LEU A 49 27.00 -31.25 22.13
N LEU A 50 27.17 -31.81 23.32
CA LEU A 50 27.37 -33.25 23.51
C LEU A 50 26.15 -34.06 23.08
N PHE A 51 24.94 -33.57 23.37
CA PHE A 51 23.69 -34.19 22.93
C PHE A 51 23.59 -34.20 21.40
N LEU A 52 23.84 -33.07 20.75
CA LEU A 52 23.82 -32.93 19.30
C LEU A 52 24.87 -33.81 18.65
N ARG A 53 26.10 -33.85 19.19
CA ARG A 53 27.18 -34.71 18.71
C ARG A 53 26.83 -36.19 18.84
N SER A 54 26.31 -36.61 19.99
CA SER A 54 25.94 -38.01 20.25
C SER A 54 24.80 -38.50 19.36
N ASN A 55 23.91 -37.62 18.94
CA ASN A 55 22.76 -37.95 18.10
C ASN A 55 22.88 -37.41 16.66
N PHE A 56 24.08 -36.99 16.25
CA PHE A 56 24.31 -36.30 14.98
C PHE A 56 23.79 -37.09 13.78
N ILE A 57 24.08 -38.40 13.73
CA ILE A 57 23.63 -39.29 12.64
C ILE A 57 22.10 -39.34 12.56
N LYS A 58 21.41 -39.41 13.71
CA LYS A 58 19.95 -39.47 13.77
C LYS A 58 19.30 -38.15 13.34
N ILE A 59 19.86 -37.03 13.79
CA ILE A 59 19.38 -35.68 13.45
C ILE A 59 19.64 -35.40 11.97
N SER A 60 20.83 -35.74 11.47
CA SER A 60 21.20 -35.58 10.05
C SER A 60 20.35 -36.47 9.14
N GLY A 61 20.07 -37.71 9.54
CA GLY A 61 19.14 -38.59 8.82
C GLY A 61 17.72 -38.01 8.74
N ALA A 62 17.20 -37.48 9.86
CA ALA A 62 15.90 -36.81 9.88
C ALA A 62 15.88 -35.54 9.01
N LEU A 63 16.96 -34.75 9.03
CA LEU A 63 17.12 -33.56 8.19
C LEU A 63 17.07 -33.92 6.70
N LEU A 64 17.83 -34.95 6.29
CA LEU A 64 17.85 -35.41 4.90
C LEU A 64 16.49 -35.94 4.45
N LEU A 65 15.81 -36.74 5.30
CA LEU A 65 14.45 -37.20 5.01
C LEU A 65 13.47 -36.03 4.87
N GLY A 66 13.55 -35.03 5.75
CA GLY A 66 12.72 -33.83 5.67
C GLY A 66 12.98 -33.02 4.40
N ILE A 67 14.23 -32.91 3.96
CA ILE A 67 14.58 -32.25 2.69
C ILE A 67 14.03 -33.03 1.49
N ILE A 68 14.15 -34.35 1.46
CA ILE A 68 13.60 -35.20 0.38
C ILE A 68 12.09 -35.05 0.31
N VAL A 69 11.40 -35.18 1.44
CA VAL A 69 9.94 -35.00 1.52
C VAL A 69 9.56 -33.59 1.09
N GLY A 70 10.28 -32.58 1.57
CA GLY A 70 10.06 -31.18 1.20
C GLY A 70 10.22 -30.93 -0.30
N PHE A 71 11.21 -31.55 -0.94
CA PHE A 71 11.43 -31.44 -2.39
C PHE A 71 10.30 -32.09 -3.21
N ILE A 72 9.78 -33.24 -2.76
CA ILE A 72 8.61 -33.89 -3.38
C ILE A 72 7.39 -32.98 -3.29
N PHE A 73 7.13 -32.37 -2.13
CA PHE A 73 6.02 -31.43 -1.97
C PHE A 73 6.17 -30.18 -2.83
N GLU A 74 7.39 -29.66 -2.99
CA GLU A 74 7.68 -28.48 -3.78
C GLU A 74 7.49 -28.73 -5.29
N THR A 75 7.97 -29.88 -5.79
CA THR A 75 7.82 -30.27 -7.20
C THR A 75 6.42 -30.76 -7.57
N SER A 76 5.60 -31.13 -6.58
CA SER A 76 4.20 -31.52 -6.80
C SER A 76 3.24 -30.34 -6.88
N LYS A 77 3.69 -29.11 -6.59
CA LYS A 77 2.86 -27.92 -6.76
C LYS A 77 2.65 -27.66 -8.26
N PRO A 78 1.40 -27.46 -8.72
CA PRO A 78 1.15 -27.12 -10.10
C PRO A 78 1.73 -25.74 -10.42
N ASP A 79 2.10 -25.54 -11.69
CA ASP A 79 2.56 -24.24 -12.17
C ASP A 79 1.48 -23.18 -11.95
N SER A 80 1.91 -21.99 -11.51
CA SER A 80 1.06 -20.83 -11.30
C SER A 80 1.52 -19.72 -12.23
N PHE A 81 0.57 -19.11 -12.91
CA PHE A 81 0.77 -17.98 -13.80
C PHE A 81 0.14 -16.74 -13.18
N GLY A 82 0.82 -15.61 -13.31
CA GLY A 82 0.34 -14.30 -12.86
C GLY A 82 0.06 -13.39 -14.04
N SER A 83 -0.90 -12.49 -13.89
CA SER A 83 -1.08 -11.35 -14.77
C SER A 83 -1.51 -10.15 -13.94
N GLU A 84 -1.07 -8.96 -14.35
CA GLU A 84 -1.36 -7.70 -13.67
C GLU A 84 -2.10 -6.72 -14.59
N MET A 85 -2.97 -5.92 -13.99
CA MET A 85 -3.72 -4.86 -14.64
C MET A 85 -3.59 -3.59 -13.81
N ILE A 86 -3.41 -2.45 -14.48
CA ILE A 86 -3.33 -1.14 -13.82
C ILE A 86 -4.53 -0.30 -14.23
N LEU A 87 -5.26 0.17 -13.23
CA LEU A 87 -6.48 0.94 -13.36
C LEU A 87 -6.36 2.26 -12.62
N GLN A 88 -7.13 3.24 -13.07
CA GLN A 88 -7.38 4.50 -12.37
C GLN A 88 -8.89 4.63 -12.13
N PRO A 89 -9.39 4.30 -10.93
CA PRO A 89 -10.80 4.46 -10.59
C PRO A 89 -11.15 5.93 -10.39
N ASN A 90 -12.18 6.41 -11.09
CA ASN A 90 -12.72 7.75 -10.92
C ASN A 90 -13.94 7.74 -10.00
N PHE A 91 -14.48 8.92 -9.69
CA PHE A 91 -15.72 9.10 -8.90
C PHE A 91 -15.70 8.43 -7.52
N LYS A 92 -14.52 8.29 -6.91
CA LYS A 92 -14.31 7.58 -5.63
C LYS A 92 -14.78 6.12 -5.67
N SER A 93 -14.72 5.50 -6.85
CA SER A 93 -15.14 4.10 -7.06
C SER A 93 -14.15 3.06 -6.56
N SER A 94 -12.96 3.47 -6.09
CA SER A 94 -11.91 2.59 -5.56
C SER A 94 -12.45 1.60 -4.52
N ARG A 95 -13.28 2.04 -3.57
CA ARG A 95 -13.86 1.13 -2.56
C ARG A 95 -14.73 0.03 -3.17
N GLN A 96 -15.52 0.36 -4.20
CA GLN A 96 -16.33 -0.65 -4.89
C GLN A 96 -15.44 -1.64 -5.63
N LEU A 97 -14.39 -1.16 -6.29
CA LEU A 97 -13.42 -2.01 -6.97
C LEU A 97 -12.75 -2.99 -6.00
N TYR A 98 -12.27 -2.51 -4.85
CA TYR A 98 -11.69 -3.38 -3.82
C TYR A 98 -12.68 -4.41 -3.29
N ASN A 99 -13.92 -4.00 -3.03
CA ASN A 99 -14.96 -4.94 -2.58
C ASN A 99 -15.23 -6.03 -3.61
N ASN A 100 -15.28 -5.69 -4.89
CA ASN A 100 -15.49 -6.65 -5.98
C ASN A 100 -14.31 -7.62 -6.08
N ILE A 101 -13.07 -7.12 -6.05
CA ILE A 101 -11.87 -7.98 -6.09
C ILE A 101 -11.77 -8.89 -4.87
N ASN A 102 -12.07 -8.38 -3.67
CA ASN A 102 -12.11 -9.17 -2.45
C ASN A 102 -13.19 -10.26 -2.51
N PHE A 103 -14.37 -9.93 -3.05
CA PHE A 103 -15.43 -10.91 -3.29
C PHE A 103 -14.96 -12.04 -4.22
N TYR A 104 -14.30 -11.72 -5.34
CA TYR A 104 -13.75 -12.74 -6.24
C TYR A 104 -12.69 -13.60 -5.56
N ASN A 105 -11.82 -12.99 -4.76
CA ASN A 105 -10.82 -13.71 -3.97
C ASN A 105 -11.48 -14.67 -2.96
N ASP A 106 -12.59 -14.25 -2.34
CA ASP A 106 -13.32 -15.09 -1.39
C ASP A 106 -14.04 -16.25 -2.07
N LEU A 107 -14.58 -16.07 -3.29
CA LEU A 107 -15.10 -17.18 -4.11
C LEU A 107 -14.02 -18.23 -4.40
N VAL A 108 -12.81 -17.77 -4.75
CA VAL A 108 -11.67 -18.66 -4.99
C VAL A 108 -11.26 -19.41 -3.71
N LYS A 109 -11.17 -18.73 -2.57
CA LYS A 109 -10.86 -19.37 -1.27
C LYS A 109 -11.91 -20.40 -0.87
N GLN A 110 -13.18 -20.13 -1.15
CA GLN A 110 -14.31 -21.04 -0.90
C GLN A 110 -14.38 -22.18 -1.93
N LYS A 111 -13.57 -22.14 -2.99
CA LYS A 111 -13.60 -23.07 -4.12
C LYS A 111 -14.96 -23.12 -4.83
N ASP A 112 -15.70 -22.01 -4.82
CA ASP A 112 -16.99 -21.90 -5.52
C ASP A 112 -16.78 -21.67 -7.02
N THR A 113 -16.41 -22.75 -7.70
CA THR A 113 -16.18 -22.75 -9.15
C THR A 113 -17.44 -22.40 -9.93
N ALA A 114 -18.64 -22.75 -9.45
CA ALA A 114 -19.89 -22.47 -10.14
C ALA A 114 -20.21 -20.97 -10.15
N ALA A 115 -19.99 -20.28 -9.02
CA ALA A 115 -20.11 -18.83 -8.96
C ALA A 115 -19.08 -18.12 -9.86
N LEU A 116 -17.82 -18.56 -9.84
CA LEU A 116 -16.75 -18.01 -10.68
C LEU A 116 -17.07 -18.15 -12.18
N GLN A 117 -17.55 -19.33 -12.60
CA GLN A 117 -18.01 -19.55 -13.97
C GLN A 117 -19.10 -18.56 -14.37
N LYS A 118 -20.09 -18.34 -13.50
CA LYS A 118 -21.21 -17.45 -13.79
C LYS A 118 -20.80 -15.97 -13.84
N VAL A 119 -19.93 -15.55 -12.93
CA VAL A 119 -19.45 -14.16 -12.84
C VAL A 119 -18.59 -13.82 -14.04
N PHE A 120 -17.60 -14.67 -14.36
CA PHE A 120 -16.62 -14.40 -15.41
C PHE A 120 -16.97 -15.00 -16.77
N ASN A 121 -18.09 -15.70 -16.88
CA ASN A 121 -18.52 -16.43 -18.08
C ASN A 121 -17.42 -17.38 -18.61
N LEU A 122 -16.75 -18.09 -17.69
CA LEU A 122 -15.64 -19.00 -17.98
C LEU A 122 -16.11 -20.45 -18.09
N ASP A 123 -15.32 -21.27 -18.80
CA ASP A 123 -15.50 -22.71 -18.73
C ASP A 123 -15.15 -23.25 -17.32
N LYS A 124 -15.52 -24.50 -17.05
CA LYS A 124 -15.32 -25.10 -15.72
C LYS A 124 -13.84 -25.26 -15.37
N ALA A 125 -13.00 -25.56 -16.34
CA ALA A 125 -11.58 -25.77 -16.15
C ALA A 125 -10.84 -24.44 -15.93
N GLU A 126 -11.21 -23.39 -16.66
CA GLU A 126 -10.74 -22.01 -16.52
C GLU A 126 -11.12 -21.44 -15.16
N ALA A 127 -12.39 -21.54 -14.77
CA ALA A 127 -12.84 -21.07 -13.46
C ALA A 127 -12.16 -21.81 -12.30
N ALA A 128 -11.95 -23.13 -12.45
CA ALA A 128 -11.21 -23.92 -11.45
C ALA A 128 -9.71 -23.62 -11.43
N SER A 129 -9.16 -23.04 -12.50
CA SER A 129 -7.75 -22.67 -12.56
C SER A 129 -7.42 -21.40 -11.79
N LEU A 130 -8.41 -20.53 -11.51
CA LEU A 130 -8.21 -19.29 -10.75
C LEU A 130 -7.82 -19.60 -9.31
N GLN A 131 -6.70 -19.05 -8.85
CA GLN A 131 -6.11 -19.33 -7.52
C GLN A 131 -6.14 -18.15 -6.57
N LYS A 132 -6.00 -16.92 -7.07
CA LYS A 132 -5.95 -15.73 -6.21
C LYS A 132 -6.28 -14.46 -6.97
N PHE A 133 -7.02 -13.57 -6.30
CA PHE A 133 -7.23 -12.20 -6.74
C PHE A 133 -6.68 -11.25 -5.67
N THR A 134 -5.94 -10.24 -6.09
CA THR A 134 -5.40 -9.20 -5.20
C THR A 134 -5.49 -7.84 -5.84
N ILE A 135 -5.66 -6.81 -5.02
CA ILE A 135 -5.63 -5.42 -5.43
C ILE A 135 -4.79 -4.63 -4.44
N GLU A 136 -3.95 -3.75 -4.96
CA GLU A 136 -3.07 -2.89 -4.17
C GLU A 136 -2.95 -1.51 -4.83
N PRO A 137 -2.76 -0.42 -4.06
CA PRO A 137 -2.49 0.88 -4.64
C PRO A 137 -1.06 0.98 -5.13
N ILE A 138 -0.86 1.75 -6.20
CA ILE A 138 0.47 2.22 -6.60
C ILE A 138 0.77 3.45 -5.76
N ARG A 139 1.55 3.28 -4.70
CA ARG A 139 1.83 4.33 -3.73
C ARG A 139 2.83 5.34 -4.30
N VAL A 140 2.35 6.56 -4.58
CA VAL A 140 3.16 7.68 -5.06
C VAL A 140 2.97 8.86 -4.12
N GLU A 141 4.05 9.45 -3.60
CA GLU A 141 3.95 10.60 -2.67
C GLU A 141 3.27 11.82 -3.31
N ASN A 142 3.44 12.01 -4.61
CA ASN A 142 2.77 13.09 -5.34
C ASN A 142 1.24 13.03 -5.25
N ASP A 143 0.64 11.84 -5.14
CA ASP A 143 -0.81 11.72 -4.98
C ASP A 143 -1.26 12.35 -3.65
N ILE A 144 -0.47 12.18 -2.59
CA ILE A 144 -0.74 12.75 -1.26
C ILE A 144 -0.58 14.27 -1.31
N ILE A 145 0.49 14.75 -1.96
CA ILE A 145 0.76 16.20 -2.08
C ILE A 145 -0.37 16.87 -2.89
N ASN A 146 -0.75 16.30 -4.03
CA ASN A 146 -1.81 16.85 -4.88
C ASN A 146 -3.16 16.84 -4.16
N ALA A 147 -3.49 15.78 -3.42
CA ALA A 147 -4.72 15.71 -2.65
C ALA A 147 -4.74 16.74 -1.51
N TYR A 148 -3.59 17.01 -0.88
CA TYR A 148 -3.47 18.05 0.14
C TYR A 148 -3.56 19.46 -0.46
N ASP A 149 -2.94 19.71 -1.61
CA ASP A 149 -3.05 20.98 -2.33
C ASP A 149 -4.52 21.27 -2.72
N GLN A 150 -5.22 20.25 -3.22
CA GLN A 150 -6.65 20.37 -3.50
C GLN A 150 -7.47 20.68 -2.24
N LEU A 151 -7.19 20.03 -1.10
CA LEU A 151 -7.83 20.33 0.17
C LEU A 151 -7.59 21.79 0.59
N VAL A 152 -6.35 22.27 0.44
CA VAL A 152 -5.95 23.65 0.76
C VAL A 152 -6.68 24.67 -0.12
N LEU A 153 -6.93 24.35 -1.39
CA LEU A 153 -7.70 25.21 -2.29
C LEU A 153 -9.21 25.21 -1.97
N GLU A 154 -9.74 24.11 -1.42
CA GLU A 154 -11.16 23.96 -1.09
C GLU A 154 -11.55 24.52 0.29
N VAL A 155 -10.61 24.67 1.22
CA VAL A 155 -10.88 25.09 2.61
C VAL A 155 -10.30 26.47 2.95
N ASP A 156 -10.98 27.19 3.84
CA ASP A 156 -10.51 28.49 4.30
C ASP A 156 -9.18 28.41 5.07
N THR A 157 -8.39 29.48 4.99
CA THR A 157 -7.07 29.59 5.63
C THR A 157 -7.08 29.35 7.15
N LEU A 158 -8.20 29.60 7.83
CA LEU A 158 -8.36 29.30 9.26
C LEU A 158 -8.49 27.79 9.52
N THR A 159 -9.12 27.05 8.63
CA THR A 159 -9.29 25.59 8.71
C THR A 159 -7.98 24.86 8.42
N ILE A 160 -7.18 25.36 7.48
CA ILE A 160 -5.87 24.78 7.13
C ILE A 160 -4.93 24.74 8.34
N LYS A 161 -4.99 25.74 9.22
CA LYS A 161 -4.18 25.76 10.46
C LYS A 161 -4.48 24.58 11.39
N SER A 162 -5.63 23.94 11.25
CA SER A 162 -6.04 22.76 12.03
C SER A 162 -5.72 21.43 11.35
N TYR A 163 -5.31 21.44 10.07
CA TYR A 163 -4.97 20.25 9.30
C TYR A 163 -3.52 20.32 8.81
N GLU A 164 -2.58 19.98 9.68
CA GLU A 164 -1.17 19.86 9.28
C GLU A 164 -0.98 18.74 8.25
N PHE A 165 -0.06 18.95 7.31
CA PHE A 165 0.26 18.00 6.24
C PHE A 165 0.55 16.58 6.77
N GLU A 166 1.31 16.45 7.85
CA GLU A 166 1.61 15.14 8.45
C GLU A 166 0.34 14.42 8.97
N THR A 167 -0.63 15.18 9.49
CA THR A 167 -1.91 14.60 9.93
C THR A 167 -2.72 14.11 8.73
N PHE A 168 -2.72 14.86 7.63
CA PHE A 168 -3.36 14.45 6.38
C PHE A 168 -2.67 13.23 5.75
N LYS A 169 -1.34 13.21 5.71
CA LYS A 169 -0.56 12.07 5.20
C LYS A 169 -0.88 10.79 5.97
N ASN A 170 -1.04 10.88 7.29
CA ASN A 170 -1.40 9.74 8.14
C ASN A 170 -2.86 9.29 8.00
N SER A 171 -3.77 10.14 7.51
CA SER A 171 -5.16 9.76 7.24
C SER A 171 -5.39 9.23 5.83
N PHE A 172 -4.41 9.40 4.94
CA PHE A 172 -4.46 8.92 3.56
C PHE A 172 -4.52 7.38 3.51
N THR A 173 -5.54 6.84 2.84
CA THR A 173 -5.79 5.40 2.77
C THR A 173 -5.38 4.80 1.43
N ASP A 174 -5.28 3.47 1.37
CA ASP A 174 -5.00 2.74 0.12
C ASP A 174 -6.04 3.00 -0.99
N TYR A 175 -7.24 3.48 -0.64
CA TYR A 175 -8.30 3.81 -1.59
C TYR A 175 -8.12 5.18 -2.25
N ASP A 176 -7.31 6.07 -1.64
CA ASP A 176 -7.18 7.47 -2.01
C ASP A 176 -6.09 7.68 -3.08
N TYR A 177 -5.22 6.70 -3.31
CA TYR A 177 -4.26 6.72 -4.42
C TYR A 177 -4.97 6.70 -5.77
N ASN A 178 -4.35 7.34 -6.78
CA ASN A 178 -4.96 7.46 -8.10
C ASN A 178 -4.95 6.15 -8.89
N PHE A 179 -3.85 5.40 -8.79
CA PHE A 179 -3.66 4.17 -9.54
C PHE A 179 -3.70 2.95 -8.63
N HIS A 180 -4.36 1.91 -9.12
CA HIS A 180 -4.48 0.62 -8.44
C HIS A 180 -4.06 -0.49 -9.39
N LYS A 181 -3.33 -1.45 -8.82
CA LYS A 181 -2.89 -2.64 -9.52
C LYS A 181 -3.68 -3.83 -9.03
N ILE A 182 -4.24 -4.59 -9.98
CA ILE A 182 -4.92 -5.85 -9.72
C ILE A 182 -4.01 -6.96 -10.22
N ASN A 183 -3.69 -7.92 -9.34
CA ASN A 183 -2.96 -9.12 -9.73
C ASN A 183 -3.87 -10.34 -9.60
N VAL A 184 -3.88 -11.16 -10.64
CA VAL A 184 -4.61 -12.43 -10.69
C VAL A 184 -3.61 -13.56 -10.87
N VAL A 185 -3.80 -14.65 -10.12
CA VAL A 185 -3.00 -15.86 -10.23
C VAL A 185 -3.90 -17.01 -10.64
N ALA A 186 -3.47 -17.79 -11.63
CA ALA A 186 -4.19 -18.96 -12.14
C ALA A 186 -3.24 -20.10 -12.53
N GLN A 187 -3.74 -21.33 -12.56
CA GLN A 187 -2.99 -22.51 -13.01
C GLN A 187 -2.87 -22.57 -14.54
N LYS A 188 -3.82 -21.99 -15.27
CA LYS A 188 -3.76 -21.82 -16.72
C LYS A 188 -3.18 -20.46 -17.05
N ASN A 189 -2.37 -20.39 -18.11
CA ASN A 189 -1.71 -19.16 -18.53
C ASN A 189 -2.57 -18.30 -19.46
N ASP A 190 -3.67 -18.82 -20.00
CA ASP A 190 -4.50 -18.24 -21.07
C ASP A 190 -5.92 -17.84 -20.62
N VAL A 191 -6.09 -17.44 -19.35
CA VAL A 191 -7.40 -17.11 -18.77
C VAL A 191 -7.60 -15.62 -18.46
N PHE A 192 -6.53 -14.81 -18.50
CA PHE A 192 -6.52 -13.46 -17.92
C PHE A 192 -7.21 -12.40 -18.78
N ASP A 193 -7.20 -12.56 -20.10
CA ASP A 193 -7.81 -11.67 -21.09
C ASP A 193 -9.35 -11.63 -21.02
N LYS A 194 -9.97 -12.62 -20.37
CA LYS A 194 -11.43 -12.70 -20.18
C LYS A 194 -11.92 -12.02 -18.89
N LEU A 195 -11.00 -11.63 -18.01
CA LEU A 195 -11.32 -11.14 -16.67
C LEU A 195 -11.51 -9.62 -16.63
N ASP A 196 -10.87 -8.91 -17.56
CA ASP A 196 -10.79 -7.45 -17.59
C ASP A 196 -12.16 -6.78 -17.69
N GLU A 197 -12.95 -7.13 -18.70
CA GLU A 197 -14.26 -6.54 -18.98
C GLU A 197 -15.22 -6.81 -17.82
N VAL A 198 -15.18 -8.02 -17.25
CA VAL A 198 -16.04 -8.41 -16.12
C VAL A 198 -15.69 -7.59 -14.86
N ILE A 199 -14.40 -7.43 -14.56
CA ILE A 199 -13.96 -6.63 -13.41
C ILE A 199 -14.39 -5.18 -13.58
N ILE A 200 -14.15 -4.59 -14.76
CA ILE A 200 -14.48 -3.18 -15.02
C ILE A 200 -16.00 -2.96 -14.99
N SER A 201 -16.74 -3.80 -15.71
CA SER A 201 -18.20 -3.69 -15.82
C SER A 201 -18.90 -3.88 -14.48
N SER A 202 -18.35 -4.69 -13.56
CA SER A 202 -18.90 -4.87 -12.21
C SER A 202 -18.95 -3.59 -11.39
N VAL A 203 -18.07 -2.61 -11.68
CA VAL A 203 -18.07 -1.30 -11.04
C VAL A 203 -18.89 -0.30 -11.86
N VAL A 204 -18.70 -0.29 -13.19
CA VAL A 204 -19.38 0.64 -14.12
C VAL A 204 -20.90 0.44 -14.12
N ASN A 205 -21.39 -0.80 -14.04
CA ASN A 205 -22.82 -1.12 -14.08
C ASN A 205 -23.56 -0.81 -12.77
N ASN A 206 -22.85 -0.38 -11.72
CA ASN A 206 -23.51 0.12 -10.52
C ASN A 206 -24.33 1.37 -10.87
N LYS A 207 -25.60 1.39 -10.47
CA LYS A 207 -26.55 2.48 -10.77
C LYS A 207 -26.03 3.85 -10.35
N TYR A 208 -25.31 3.94 -9.24
CA TYR A 208 -24.73 5.19 -8.75
C TYR A 208 -23.64 5.70 -9.70
N PHE A 209 -22.64 4.88 -10.01
CA PHE A 209 -21.51 5.28 -10.86
C PHE A 209 -21.93 5.51 -12.32
N LYS A 210 -22.86 4.70 -12.84
CA LYS A 210 -23.43 4.89 -14.18
C LYS A 210 -24.08 6.27 -14.32
N ARG A 211 -24.94 6.64 -13.36
CA ARG A 211 -25.58 7.97 -13.35
C ARG A 211 -24.54 9.09 -13.24
N PHE A 212 -23.51 8.91 -12.43
CA PHE A 212 -22.47 9.91 -12.25
C PHE A 212 -21.65 10.12 -13.52
N LYS A 213 -21.30 9.05 -14.22
CA LYS A 213 -20.66 9.09 -15.55
C LYS A 213 -21.53 9.85 -16.55
N GLU A 214 -22.80 9.49 -16.68
CA GLU A 214 -23.73 10.12 -17.62
C GLU A 214 -23.85 11.64 -17.38
N LEU A 215 -24.08 12.05 -16.12
CA LEU A 215 -24.21 13.46 -15.76
C LEU A 215 -22.91 14.25 -15.94
N THR A 216 -21.76 13.65 -15.58
CA THR A 216 -20.45 14.27 -15.77
C THR A 216 -20.18 14.49 -17.26
N ASN A 217 -20.41 13.47 -18.09
CA ASN A 217 -20.16 13.54 -19.53
C ASN A 217 -21.11 14.55 -20.20
N GLU A 218 -22.38 14.59 -19.81
CA GLU A 218 -23.34 15.59 -20.30
C GLU A 218 -22.87 17.02 -19.97
N ASN A 219 -22.44 17.25 -18.72
CA ASN A 219 -21.95 18.56 -18.28
C ASN A 219 -20.67 18.97 -19.05
N LEU A 220 -19.68 18.08 -19.15
CA LEU A 220 -18.43 18.34 -19.87
C LEU A 220 -18.68 18.65 -21.36
N ASN A 221 -19.58 17.89 -22.00
CA ASN A 221 -19.94 18.14 -23.41
C ASN A 221 -20.70 19.45 -23.58
N ARG A 222 -21.58 19.80 -22.63
CA ARG A 222 -22.29 21.07 -22.62
C ARG A 222 -21.34 22.25 -22.45
N LYS A 223 -20.40 22.18 -21.51
CA LYS A 223 -19.37 23.22 -21.30
C LYS A 223 -18.50 23.42 -22.53
N ASP A 224 -17.95 22.33 -23.09
CA ASP A 224 -17.14 22.36 -24.31
C ASP A 224 -17.91 22.99 -25.49
N SER A 225 -19.16 22.57 -25.72
CA SER A 225 -19.99 23.15 -26.77
C SER A 225 -20.27 24.63 -26.54
N LEU A 226 -20.56 25.04 -25.30
CA LEU A 226 -20.82 26.42 -24.94
C LEU A 226 -19.58 27.29 -25.19
N TYR A 227 -18.40 26.85 -24.77
CA TYR A 227 -17.16 27.63 -24.92
C TYR A 227 -16.74 27.75 -26.39
N ARG A 228 -16.90 26.70 -27.19
CA ARG A 228 -16.71 26.77 -28.65
C ARG A 228 -17.66 27.78 -29.30
N LYS A 229 -18.93 27.83 -28.88
CA LYS A 229 -19.88 28.85 -29.35
C LYS A 229 -19.47 30.25 -28.92
N ASN A 230 -19.03 30.42 -27.68
CA ASN A 230 -18.57 31.70 -27.16
C ASN A 230 -17.34 32.21 -27.93
N LEU A 231 -16.41 31.33 -28.31
CA LEU A 231 -15.26 31.69 -29.17
C LEU A 231 -15.71 32.24 -30.52
N VAL A 232 -16.67 31.59 -31.18
CA VAL A 232 -17.22 32.06 -32.47
C VAL A 232 -17.93 33.41 -32.32
N GLN A 233 -18.69 33.59 -31.24
CA GLN A 233 -19.34 34.87 -30.93
C GLN A 233 -18.33 35.97 -30.65
N LEU A 234 -17.27 35.67 -29.90
CA LEU A 234 -16.19 36.60 -29.58
C LEU A 234 -15.43 37.03 -30.84
N ASP A 235 -15.13 36.11 -31.74
CA ASP A 235 -14.53 36.43 -33.04
C ASP A 235 -15.43 37.35 -33.88
N SER A 236 -16.74 37.11 -33.85
CA SER A 236 -17.73 37.95 -34.54
C SER A 236 -17.77 39.36 -33.94
N LEU A 237 -17.80 39.46 -32.60
CA LEU A 237 -17.74 40.74 -31.89
C LEU A 237 -16.43 41.50 -32.19
N ARG A 238 -15.29 40.80 -32.21
CA ARG A 238 -13.99 41.38 -32.54
C ARG A 238 -13.98 41.98 -33.95
N ARG A 239 -14.58 41.30 -34.94
CA ARG A 239 -14.71 41.83 -36.30
C ARG A 239 -15.55 43.10 -36.36
N VAL A 240 -16.71 43.10 -35.70
CA VAL A 240 -17.59 44.29 -35.65
C VAL A 240 -16.87 45.45 -34.96
N TYR A 241 -16.19 45.18 -33.84
CA TYR A 241 -15.44 46.19 -33.11
C TYR A 241 -14.30 46.80 -33.96
N MET A 242 -13.49 45.98 -34.63
CA MET A 242 -12.45 46.46 -35.55
C MET A 242 -13.04 47.30 -36.69
N GLN A 243 -14.20 46.90 -37.22
CA GLN A 243 -14.88 47.66 -38.26
C GLN A 243 -15.32 49.04 -37.76
N VAL A 244 -15.88 49.13 -36.55
CA VAL A 244 -16.24 50.41 -35.92
C VAL A 244 -15.01 51.31 -35.75
N MET A 245 -13.89 50.77 -35.24
CA MET A 245 -12.63 51.52 -35.10
C MET A 245 -12.10 52.04 -36.43
N LEU A 246 -12.17 51.23 -37.49
CA LEU A 246 -11.76 51.65 -38.83
C LEU A 246 -12.66 52.74 -39.41
N GLU A 247 -13.97 52.71 -39.16
CA GLU A 247 -14.91 53.74 -39.60
C GLU A 247 -14.78 55.04 -38.78
N GLU A 248 -14.52 54.96 -37.48
CA GLU A 248 -14.20 56.12 -36.65
C GLU A 248 -12.91 56.80 -37.11
N ALA A 249 -11.87 56.03 -37.43
CA ALA A 249 -10.61 56.57 -37.94
C ALA A 249 -10.74 57.27 -39.30
N LYS A 250 -11.74 56.93 -40.11
CA LYS A 250 -12.03 57.58 -41.40
C LYS A 250 -12.79 58.90 -41.27
N ASN A 251 -13.38 59.21 -40.12
CA ASN A 251 -14.19 60.42 -39.92
C ASN A 251 -13.31 61.61 -39.46
N PRO A 252 -13.13 62.66 -40.29
CA PRO A 252 -12.25 63.80 -39.97
C PRO A 252 -12.80 64.77 -38.90
N ASN A 253 -14.07 64.64 -38.49
CA ASN A 253 -14.73 65.52 -37.52
C ASN A 253 -14.75 64.98 -36.07
N SER A 254 -13.91 64.00 -35.73
CA SER A 254 -13.82 63.50 -34.35
C SER A 254 -13.14 64.52 -33.44
N GLY A 255 -13.94 65.38 -32.80
CA GLY A 255 -13.46 66.40 -31.87
C GLY A 255 -12.61 65.80 -30.75
N THR A 256 -11.46 66.42 -30.49
CA THR A 256 -10.47 66.01 -29.50
C THR A 256 -11.05 66.13 -28.07
N SER A 257 -11.72 65.09 -27.57
CA SER A 257 -12.07 64.98 -26.16
C SER A 257 -10.88 64.41 -25.41
N ILE A 258 -10.05 65.28 -24.84
CA ILE A 258 -8.95 64.87 -23.96
C ILE A 258 -9.52 64.70 -22.56
N ASP A 259 -9.80 63.45 -22.19
CA ASP A 259 -10.14 63.06 -20.84
C ASP A 259 -8.86 63.03 -19.97
N LEU A 260 -8.57 64.16 -19.30
CA LEU A 260 -7.40 64.35 -18.43
C LEU A 260 -7.62 63.81 -17.00
N GLY A 261 -8.77 63.18 -16.71
CA GLY A 261 -9.17 62.78 -15.36
C GLY A 261 -8.99 61.30 -15.03
N SER A 262 -8.78 60.42 -16.01
CA SER A 262 -8.74 58.97 -15.74
C SER A 262 -7.33 58.48 -15.37
N THR A 263 -7.04 58.40 -14.08
CA THR A 263 -5.90 57.64 -13.53
C THR A 263 -6.07 56.12 -13.64
N ALA A 264 -7.15 55.63 -14.26
CA ALA A 264 -7.32 54.22 -14.57
C ALA A 264 -6.57 53.88 -15.85
N THR A 265 -5.63 52.94 -15.76
CA THR A 265 -5.06 52.22 -16.92
C THR A 265 -6.19 51.72 -17.81
N LYS A 266 -6.52 52.43 -18.89
CA LYS A 266 -7.47 51.98 -19.91
C LYS A 266 -6.88 50.74 -20.58
N THR A 267 -7.21 49.55 -20.09
CA THR A 267 -7.13 48.35 -20.92
C THR A 267 -8.01 48.62 -22.13
N THR A 268 -7.41 48.64 -23.32
CA THR A 268 -8.19 48.89 -24.54
C THR A 268 -9.11 47.68 -24.76
N ASN A 269 -10.34 47.90 -25.22
CA ASN A 269 -11.34 46.83 -25.35
C ASN A 269 -10.83 45.67 -26.23
N GLU A 270 -9.95 45.95 -27.19
CA GLU A 270 -9.29 44.93 -28.03
C GLU A 270 -8.42 43.98 -27.21
N LEU A 271 -7.66 44.53 -26.24
CA LEU A 271 -6.84 43.75 -25.34
C LEU A 271 -7.70 42.87 -24.43
N GLU A 272 -8.87 43.36 -24.00
CA GLU A 272 -9.82 42.57 -23.21
C GLU A 272 -10.45 41.43 -24.04
N LEU A 273 -10.84 41.69 -25.29
CA LEU A 273 -11.34 40.66 -26.20
C LEU A 273 -10.26 39.60 -26.50
N PHE A 274 -9.01 40.01 -26.69
CA PHE A 274 -7.89 39.09 -26.89
C PHE A 274 -7.61 38.25 -25.64
N ASN A 275 -7.58 38.87 -24.45
CA ASN A 275 -7.39 38.17 -23.19
C ASN A 275 -8.54 37.19 -22.91
N THR A 276 -9.78 37.57 -23.22
CA THR A 276 -10.96 36.69 -23.09
C THR A 276 -10.85 35.50 -24.03
N ASN A 277 -10.40 35.70 -25.28
CA ASN A 277 -10.14 34.61 -26.21
C ASN A 277 -9.09 33.64 -25.68
N ARG A 278 -8.00 34.15 -25.10
CA ARG A 278 -6.97 33.31 -24.48
C ARG A 278 -7.51 32.51 -23.29
N ARG A 279 -8.31 33.13 -22.41
CA ARG A 279 -8.96 32.45 -21.29
C ARG A 279 -9.87 31.33 -21.77
N LEU A 280 -10.77 31.60 -22.72
CA LEU A 280 -11.67 30.58 -23.27
C LEU A 280 -10.92 29.39 -23.90
N ASN A 281 -9.77 29.63 -24.55
CA ASN A 281 -8.94 28.53 -25.06
C ASN A 281 -8.27 27.73 -23.93
N SER A 282 -7.80 28.40 -22.88
CA SER A 282 -7.27 27.73 -21.68
C SER A 282 -8.34 26.88 -21.01
N ASP A 283 -9.56 27.41 -20.87
CA ASP A 283 -10.65 26.66 -20.25
C ASP A 283 -11.09 25.47 -21.12
N LEU A 284 -10.98 25.56 -22.46
CA LEU A 284 -11.21 24.42 -23.35
C LEU A 284 -10.14 23.34 -23.23
N GLU A 285 -8.89 23.72 -23.02
CA GLU A 285 -7.79 22.79 -22.73
C GLU A 285 -8.07 22.04 -21.42
N GLU A 286 -8.45 22.75 -20.37
CA GLU A 286 -8.85 22.17 -19.07
C GLU A 286 -10.05 21.21 -19.23
N ILE A 287 -11.10 21.60 -19.97
CA ILE A 287 -12.24 20.70 -20.24
C ILE A 287 -11.79 19.45 -21.02
N SER A 288 -10.83 19.59 -21.94
CA SER A 288 -10.29 18.44 -22.67
C SER A 288 -9.53 17.49 -21.74
N GLU A 289 -8.77 18.02 -20.79
CA GLU A 289 -8.12 17.21 -19.75
C GLU A 289 -9.14 16.54 -18.82
N GLU A 290 -10.15 17.27 -18.36
CA GLU A 290 -11.24 16.73 -17.55
C GLU A 290 -11.97 15.60 -18.28
N LYS A 291 -12.22 15.75 -19.58
CA LYS A 291 -12.76 14.66 -20.42
C LYS A 291 -11.80 13.48 -20.45
N SER A 292 -10.50 13.68 -20.69
CA SER A 292 -9.56 12.56 -20.73
C SER A 292 -9.50 11.78 -19.40
N LYS A 293 -9.68 12.45 -18.27
CA LYS A 293 -9.57 11.84 -16.94
C LYS A 293 -10.90 11.26 -16.44
N ASN A 294 -12.01 11.98 -16.62
CA ASN A 294 -13.28 11.71 -15.93
C ASN A 294 -14.39 11.16 -16.85
N TYR A 295 -14.11 10.82 -18.11
CA TYR A 295 -15.16 10.31 -19.00
C TYR A 295 -15.64 8.90 -18.67
N GLU A 296 -14.77 8.11 -18.03
CA GLU A 296 -15.02 6.73 -17.64
C GLU A 296 -15.01 6.59 -16.11
N VAL A 297 -15.76 5.61 -15.59
CA VAL A 297 -15.75 5.32 -14.14
C VAL A 297 -14.43 4.71 -13.72
N ILE A 298 -13.80 3.94 -14.61
CA ILE A 298 -12.47 3.34 -14.43
C ILE A 298 -11.72 3.55 -15.73
N ASN A 299 -10.58 4.25 -15.68
CA ASN A 299 -9.66 4.29 -16.81
C ASN A 299 -8.73 3.07 -16.73
N VAL A 300 -8.51 2.41 -17.86
CA VAL A 300 -7.57 1.29 -17.94
C VAL A 300 -6.24 1.78 -18.49
N ILE A 301 -5.19 1.71 -17.67
CA ILE A 301 -3.84 2.16 -18.05
C ILE A 301 -3.06 1.00 -18.68
N SER A 302 -3.21 -0.20 -18.12
CA SER A 302 -2.66 -1.44 -18.66
C SER A 302 -3.63 -2.59 -18.44
N ASN A 303 -4.00 -3.28 -19.51
CA ASN A 303 -4.78 -4.51 -19.44
C ASN A 303 -3.94 -5.68 -18.92
N PHE A 304 -4.61 -6.77 -18.56
CA PHE A 304 -3.94 -8.05 -18.34
C PHE A 304 -3.19 -8.49 -19.60
N GLN A 305 -2.03 -9.09 -19.40
CA GLN A 305 -1.35 -9.80 -20.47
C GLN A 305 -2.16 -11.05 -20.84
N PRO A 306 -2.39 -11.33 -22.15
CA PRO A 306 -3.15 -12.50 -22.59
C PRO A 306 -2.53 -13.83 -22.15
N ILE A 307 -1.19 -13.86 -22.07
CA ILE A 307 -0.42 -14.98 -21.55
C ILE A 307 0.21 -14.54 -20.25
N GLY A 308 -0.17 -15.19 -19.15
CA GLY A 308 0.40 -14.91 -17.84
C GLY A 308 1.87 -15.31 -17.75
N HIS A 309 2.62 -14.56 -16.95
CA HIS A 309 4.00 -14.89 -16.64
C HIS A 309 4.05 -16.07 -15.65
N GLU A 310 4.93 -17.04 -15.90
CA GLU A 310 5.13 -18.16 -14.98
C GLU A 310 5.72 -17.62 -13.68
N PHE A 311 4.93 -17.72 -12.61
CA PHE A 311 5.38 -17.44 -11.26
C PHE A 311 5.57 -18.77 -10.55
N LYS A 312 6.79 -19.31 -10.62
CA LYS A 312 7.18 -20.32 -9.65
C LYS A 312 7.30 -19.61 -8.32
N GLU A 313 6.29 -19.78 -7.47
CA GLU A 313 6.39 -19.53 -6.04
C GLU A 313 7.34 -20.59 -5.45
N VAL A 314 8.59 -20.59 -5.92
CA VAL A 314 9.72 -21.21 -5.25
C VAL A 314 9.81 -20.41 -3.96
N THR A 315 9.07 -20.85 -2.95
CA THR A 315 9.28 -20.49 -1.57
C THR A 315 10.70 -20.93 -1.27
N LYS A 316 11.68 -20.09 -1.62
CA LYS A 316 13.10 -20.32 -1.41
C LYS A 316 13.21 -20.80 0.03
N ASN A 317 13.49 -22.09 0.21
CA ASN A 317 13.67 -22.79 1.49
C ASN A 317 12.47 -23.57 2.07
N TYR A 318 11.36 -23.87 1.36
CA TYR A 318 10.33 -24.76 1.96
C TYR A 318 10.87 -26.17 2.22
N ALA A 319 11.62 -26.75 1.29
CA ALA A 319 12.31 -28.02 1.51
C ALA A 319 13.27 -27.96 2.72
N PHE A 320 13.95 -26.84 2.90
CA PHE A 320 14.84 -26.62 4.05
C PHE A 320 14.07 -26.42 5.36
N LEU A 321 12.92 -25.73 5.33
CA LEU A 321 12.06 -25.50 6.49
C LEU A 321 11.44 -26.81 6.98
N VAL A 322 10.96 -27.65 6.05
CA VAL A 322 10.51 -29.02 6.36
C VAL A 322 11.67 -29.86 6.91
N GLY A 323 12.87 -29.73 6.33
CA GLY A 323 14.09 -30.33 6.86
C GLY A 323 14.36 -29.97 8.33
N ILE A 324 14.34 -28.67 8.65
CA ILE A 324 14.52 -28.18 10.03
C ILE A 324 13.42 -28.69 10.94
N ALA A 325 12.16 -28.70 10.49
CA ALA A 325 11.04 -29.18 11.28
C ALA A 325 11.21 -30.66 11.66
N PHE A 326 11.64 -31.51 10.71
CA PHE A 326 11.96 -32.92 10.98
C PHE A 326 13.13 -33.09 11.95
N ALA A 327 14.20 -32.30 11.78
CA ALA A 327 15.33 -32.31 12.70
C ALA A 327 14.93 -31.89 14.12
N GLY A 328 14.10 -30.85 14.26
CA GLY A 328 13.55 -30.39 15.54
C GLY A 328 12.65 -31.43 16.21
N LEU A 329 11.78 -32.07 15.43
CA LEU A 329 10.90 -33.15 15.91
C LEU A 329 11.74 -34.35 16.40
N MET A 330 12.81 -34.70 15.69
CA MET A 330 13.73 -35.76 16.11
C MET A 330 14.47 -35.44 17.41
N ILE A 331 14.91 -34.19 17.59
CA ILE A 331 15.51 -33.72 18.85
C ILE A 331 14.51 -33.86 19.99
N LEU A 332 13.25 -33.47 19.78
CA LEU A 332 12.20 -33.56 20.79
C LEU A 332 11.94 -35.01 21.20
N ILE A 333 11.81 -35.93 20.23
CA ILE A 333 11.65 -37.38 20.51
C ILE A 333 12.84 -37.91 21.34
N LEU A 334 14.07 -37.56 20.96
CA LEU A 334 15.26 -38.03 21.66
C LEU A 334 15.34 -37.49 23.11
N LEU A 335 14.89 -36.26 23.34
CA LEU A 335 14.77 -35.69 24.68
C LEU A 335 13.70 -36.42 25.50
N LEU A 336 12.54 -36.71 24.92
CA LEU A 336 11.48 -37.48 25.60
C LEU A 336 11.95 -38.89 25.97
N ILE A 337 12.70 -39.57 25.11
CA ILE A 337 13.27 -40.89 25.42
C ILE A 337 14.27 -40.80 26.58
N LYS A 338 15.15 -39.79 26.58
CA LYS A 338 16.09 -39.58 27.70
C LYS A 338 15.36 -39.25 28.99
N LEU A 339 14.33 -38.41 28.93
CA LEU A 339 13.49 -38.06 30.07
C LEU A 339 12.77 -39.30 30.63
N ASN A 340 12.18 -40.13 29.76
CA ASN A 340 11.51 -41.35 30.20
C ASN A 340 12.47 -42.32 30.90
N ARG A 341 13.68 -42.52 30.35
CA ARG A 341 14.72 -43.34 31.01
C ARG A 341 15.16 -42.76 32.36
N TYR A 342 15.21 -41.44 32.47
CA TYR A 342 15.53 -40.77 33.74
C TYR A 342 14.41 -41.01 34.78
N LEU A 343 13.15 -40.87 34.37
CA LEU A 343 11.98 -41.10 35.24
C LEU A 343 11.88 -42.58 35.67
N GLU A 344 12.17 -43.53 34.80
CA GLU A 344 12.20 -44.97 35.14
C GLU A 344 13.27 -45.31 36.19
N ASN A 345 14.44 -44.66 36.12
CA ASN A 345 15.51 -44.85 37.09
C ASN A 345 15.32 -44.03 38.38
N TYR A 346 14.42 -43.05 38.39
CA TYR A 346 14.09 -42.27 39.59
C TYR A 346 13.16 -43.03 40.53
N ASN A 347 12.38 -43.99 39.99
CA ASN A 347 11.46 -44.84 40.76
C ASN A 347 12.10 -46.17 41.22
N LYS A 348 13.42 -46.34 41.04
CA LYS A 348 14.23 -47.43 41.60
C LYS A 348 15.22 -46.85 42.60
#